data_AF-A0A519NLB4-F1
#
_entry.id   AF-A0A519NLB4-F1
#
_cell.length_a   1.000
_cell.length_b   1.000
_cell.length_c   1.000
_cell.angle_alpha   90.00
_cell.angle_beta   90.00
_cell.angle_gamma   90.00
#
_symmetry.space_group_name_H-M   'P 1'
#
loop_
_entity.id
_entity.type
_entity.pdbx_description
1 polymer ?
#
loop_
_entity_poly.entity_id
_entity_poly.type
_entity_poly.pdbx_seq_one_letter_code
_entity_poly.pdbx_strand_id
1 'polypeptide(L)'
;PPDLIAWRARPAGRVGFHNDCFLASDTDVGTYDEDPALRARQRAVMEALGDIAPFGGETCNPADETGARPRTDCADILSEGAGFNLAYLNDHYYRRAFHERWIAQGCMDEVRRRMGYRFTLKAAEVPARASPGGTLSVAVAIDNAGWARPMNARPVQVVLKSAAGQVRRLAVPGVDARDWGPGETAVGLDVMVPADLTAGTWRMLLALPDADPRLEGDARYAIRFANADDAAKGQGWDADLAAFDLGAEITVD
;
A
#
# COMPACT_ATOMS: atom_id res chain seq x y z
N PRO A 1 5.14 26.89 0.78
CA PRO A 1 4.05 27.65 0.14
C PRO A 1 3.28 26.73 -0.83
N PRO A 2 1.93 26.79 -0.84
CA PRO A 2 1.05 25.82 -1.51
C PRO A 2 1.18 25.81 -3.04
N ASP A 3 1.89 26.78 -3.61
CA ASP A 3 2.21 26.92 -5.04
C ASP A 3 3.35 26.00 -5.52
N LEU A 4 4.16 25.41 -4.62
CA LEU A 4 5.20 24.45 -4.99
C LEU A 4 4.68 23.01 -5.17
N ILE A 5 3.44 22.73 -4.77
CA ILE A 5 2.88 21.36 -4.76
C ILE A 5 2.04 21.07 -6.01
N ALA A 6 1.77 22.01 -6.91
CA ALA A 6 0.85 21.74 -8.04
C ALA A 6 1.53 21.68 -9.41
N TRP A 7 2.00 20.49 -9.83
CA TRP A 7 2.27 20.21 -11.26
C TRP A 7 1.97 18.74 -11.63
N ARG A 8 0.90 18.57 -12.43
CA ARG A 8 0.27 17.35 -13.02
C ARG A 8 -1.04 16.92 -12.35
N ALA A 9 -1.88 16.19 -13.09
CA ALA A 9 -3.23 15.73 -12.68
C ALA A 9 -3.24 14.97 -11.33
N ARG A 10 -2.08 14.42 -10.93
CA ARG A 10 -1.63 14.40 -9.55
C ARG A 10 -0.24 15.03 -9.53
N PRO A 11 0.08 15.95 -8.61
CA PRO A 11 1.45 16.38 -8.49
C PRO A 11 2.34 15.19 -8.23
N ALA A 12 3.49 15.14 -8.87
CA ALA A 12 4.49 14.16 -8.50
C ALA A 12 4.90 14.50 -7.06
N GLY A 13 4.39 13.76 -6.07
CA GLY A 13 4.74 13.87 -4.65
C GLY A 13 6.20 13.50 -4.44
N ARG A 14 7.10 14.37 -4.91
CA ARG A 14 8.55 14.18 -4.98
C ARG A 14 9.22 14.34 -3.63
N VAL A 15 8.57 15.03 -2.70
CA VAL A 15 9.08 15.36 -1.38
C VAL A 15 8.02 14.95 -0.38
N GLY A 16 8.38 14.03 0.51
CA GLY A 16 7.56 13.64 1.65
C GLY A 16 7.71 14.60 2.81
N PHE A 17 6.94 14.37 3.87
CA PHE A 17 7.00 15.14 5.10
C PHE A 17 7.44 14.22 6.24
N HIS A 18 8.45 14.67 6.99
CA HIS A 18 8.93 14.01 8.20
C HIS A 18 8.56 14.88 9.39
N ASN A 19 7.84 14.31 10.36
CA ASN A 19 7.51 14.97 11.62
C ASN A 19 8.31 14.34 12.76
N ASP A 20 9.28 15.10 13.27
CA ASP A 20 10.24 14.66 14.29
C ASP A 20 9.62 14.56 15.70
N CYS A 21 8.39 15.06 15.85
CA CYS A 21 7.70 15.19 17.13
C CYS A 21 6.21 14.85 16.99
N PHE A 22 5.86 13.92 16.11
CA PHE A 22 4.49 13.56 15.82
C PHE A 22 3.75 13.17 17.10
N LEU A 23 2.58 13.77 17.33
CA LEU A 23 1.70 13.59 18.49
C LEU A 23 2.21 14.18 19.81
N ALA A 24 3.37 14.86 19.83
CA ALA A 24 4.00 15.28 21.07
C ALA A 24 3.33 16.46 21.77
N SER A 25 2.68 17.34 21.03
CA SER A 25 1.95 18.50 21.55
C SER A 25 1.04 19.05 20.46
N ASP A 26 0.20 20.04 20.75
CA ASP A 26 -0.65 20.64 19.71
C ASP A 26 0.14 21.07 18.47
N THR A 27 1.37 21.56 18.64
CA THR A 27 2.26 22.00 17.55
C THR A 27 3.25 20.93 17.09
N ASP A 28 3.24 19.75 17.70
CA ASP A 28 4.30 18.74 17.56
C ASP A 28 5.69 19.38 17.80
N VAL A 29 5.80 20.06 18.94
CA VAL A 29 6.98 20.75 19.47
C VAL A 29 7.61 21.68 18.42
N GLY A 30 6.82 22.60 17.88
CA GLY A 30 7.24 23.60 16.92
C GLY A 30 7.30 23.13 15.47
N THR A 31 6.89 21.89 15.16
CA THR A 31 6.69 21.43 13.77
C THR A 31 5.61 22.26 13.06
N TYR A 32 4.55 22.59 13.78
CA TYR A 32 3.45 23.44 13.34
C TYR A 32 3.42 24.77 14.10
N ASP A 33 2.67 25.72 13.57
CA ASP A 33 2.53 27.07 14.12
C ASP A 33 1.86 27.08 15.50
N GLU A 34 2.21 28.08 16.33
CA GLU A 34 1.54 28.32 17.61
C GLU A 34 0.12 28.86 17.41
N ASP A 35 -0.11 29.63 16.35
CA ASP A 35 -1.45 30.12 15.99
C ASP A 35 -2.36 28.94 15.58
N PRO A 36 -3.50 28.70 16.27
CA PRO A 36 -4.35 27.55 15.99
C PRO A 36 -4.93 27.51 14.57
N ALA A 37 -5.20 28.67 13.96
CA ALA A 37 -5.78 28.73 12.62
C ALA A 37 -4.71 28.44 11.55
N LEU A 38 -3.49 28.95 11.72
CA LEU A 38 -2.36 28.61 10.85
C LEU A 38 -1.98 27.15 10.99
N ARG A 39 -1.90 26.64 12.23
CA ARG A 39 -1.63 25.23 12.51
C ARG A 39 -2.63 24.29 11.85
N ALA A 40 -3.93 24.55 11.98
CA ALA A 40 -4.96 23.74 11.34
C ALA A 40 -4.78 23.71 9.82
N ARG A 41 -4.43 24.84 9.19
CA ARG A 41 -4.15 24.90 7.75
C ARG A 41 -2.89 24.11 7.38
N GLN A 42 -1.82 24.22 8.15
CA GLN A 42 -0.59 23.47 7.90
C GLN A 42 -0.81 21.96 8.02
N ARG A 43 -1.50 21.51 9.07
CA ARG A 43 -1.87 20.10 9.24
C ARG A 43 -2.70 19.59 8.07
N ALA A 44 -3.75 20.32 7.66
CA ALA A 44 -4.56 19.94 6.51
C ALA A 44 -3.76 19.83 5.20
N VAL A 45 -2.77 20.71 4.97
CA VAL A 45 -1.87 20.60 3.81
C VAL A 45 -0.96 19.37 3.91
N MET A 46 -0.48 19.03 5.11
CA MET A 46 0.36 17.84 5.31
C MET A 46 -0.43 16.53 5.21
N GLU A 47 -1.68 16.49 5.70
CA GLU A 47 -2.60 15.37 5.49
C GLU A 47 -2.84 15.15 3.98
N ALA A 48 -3.16 16.21 3.24
CA ALA A 48 -3.33 16.14 1.79
C ALA A 48 -2.03 15.76 1.04
N LEU A 49 -0.85 16.11 1.58
CA LEU A 49 0.43 15.66 1.02
C LEU A 49 0.61 14.15 1.20
N GLY A 50 0.16 13.58 2.33
CA GLY A 50 0.17 12.14 2.60
C GLY A 50 -0.58 11.30 1.55
N ASP A 51 -1.51 11.88 0.80
CA ASP A 51 -2.22 11.19 -0.30
C ASP A 51 -1.32 10.89 -1.50
N ILE A 52 -0.23 11.64 -1.67
CA ILE A 52 0.61 11.61 -2.87
C ILE A 52 2.11 11.46 -2.59
N ALA A 53 2.54 11.59 -1.33
CA ALA A 53 3.94 11.53 -0.91
C ALA A 53 4.06 10.84 0.47
N PRO A 54 5.23 10.30 0.83
CA PRO A 54 5.38 9.60 2.10
C PRO A 54 5.28 10.57 3.28
N PHE A 55 4.49 10.19 4.27
CA PHE A 55 4.50 10.77 5.60
C PHE A 55 5.02 9.76 6.62
N GLY A 56 5.87 10.22 7.52
CA GLY A 56 6.35 9.44 8.64
C GLY A 56 7.15 10.31 9.59
N GLY A 57 7.79 9.70 10.57
CA GLY A 57 8.40 10.49 11.63
C GLY A 57 8.87 9.69 12.82
N GLU A 58 8.91 10.40 13.94
CA GLU A 58 9.09 9.86 15.27
C GLU A 58 8.23 10.60 16.29
N THR A 59 8.10 10.02 17.48
CA THR A 59 7.51 10.69 18.64
C THR A 59 8.63 11.28 19.49
N CYS A 60 8.46 12.45 20.10
CA CYS A 60 9.51 13.08 20.90
C CYS A 60 9.05 13.42 22.33
N ASN A 61 9.84 14.21 23.07
CA ASN A 61 9.49 14.66 24.42
C ASN A 61 8.40 15.75 24.37
N PRO A 62 7.18 15.53 24.89
CA PRO A 62 6.20 16.60 25.01
C PRO A 62 6.70 17.78 25.84
N ALA A 63 7.57 17.52 26.83
CA ALA A 63 8.03 18.55 27.75
C ALA A 63 9.01 19.56 27.12
N ASP A 64 9.42 19.36 25.87
CA ASP A 64 10.20 20.34 25.12
C ASP A 64 9.34 21.55 24.70
N GLU A 65 8.01 21.45 24.81
CA GLU A 65 7.07 22.56 24.69
C GLU A 65 6.40 22.87 26.05
N THR A 66 6.36 24.15 26.42
CA THR A 66 5.71 24.58 27.67
C THR A 66 4.20 24.43 27.57
N GLY A 67 3.60 23.65 28.48
CA GLY A 67 2.15 23.44 28.50
C GLY A 67 1.64 22.48 27.42
N ALA A 68 2.55 21.65 26.88
CA ALA A 68 2.22 20.66 25.86
C ALA A 68 1.01 19.80 26.24
N ARG A 69 0.16 19.56 25.24
CA ARG A 69 -0.95 18.60 25.30
C ARG A 69 -0.62 17.40 24.40
N PRO A 70 0.06 16.37 24.94
CA PRO A 70 0.44 15.22 24.13
C PRO A 70 -0.76 14.35 23.76
N ARG A 71 -0.81 13.94 22.50
CA ARG A 71 -1.86 13.10 21.90
C ARG A 71 -1.41 11.64 21.90
N THR A 72 -1.34 11.05 23.10
CA THR A 72 -0.66 9.77 23.35
C THR A 72 -1.59 8.56 23.37
N ASP A 73 -2.91 8.75 23.28
CA ASP A 73 -3.87 7.66 23.38
C ASP A 73 -4.06 6.91 22.06
N CYS A 74 -4.65 5.72 22.14
CA CYS A 74 -5.01 4.94 20.96
C CYS A 74 -5.95 5.69 20.01
N ALA A 75 -6.89 6.47 20.55
CA ALA A 75 -7.77 7.30 19.73
C ALA A 75 -6.98 8.30 18.88
N ASP A 76 -5.88 8.85 19.43
CA ASP A 76 -5.04 9.83 18.75
C ASP A 76 -4.28 9.19 17.58
N ILE A 77 -3.51 8.13 17.84
CA ILE A 77 -2.70 7.47 16.79
C ILE A 77 -3.57 6.82 15.72
N LEU A 78 -4.72 6.24 16.08
CA LEU A 78 -5.63 5.64 15.10
C LEU A 78 -6.30 6.69 14.23
N SER A 79 -6.60 7.88 14.76
CA SER A 79 -7.18 8.99 14.00
C SER A 79 -6.12 9.68 13.13
N GLU A 80 -5.01 10.12 13.73
CA GLU A 80 -3.98 10.89 13.00
C GLU A 80 -3.12 10.01 12.10
N GLY A 81 -2.85 8.77 12.49
CA GLY A 81 -2.15 7.82 11.62
C GLY A 81 -2.91 7.60 10.31
N ALA A 82 -4.25 7.52 10.39
CA ALA A 82 -5.11 7.46 9.20
C ALA A 82 -5.15 8.79 8.45
N GLY A 83 -5.36 9.91 9.15
CA GLY A 83 -5.50 11.24 8.52
C GLY A 83 -4.26 11.69 7.74
N PHE A 84 -3.06 11.35 8.23
CA PHE A 84 -1.81 11.70 7.58
C PHE A 84 -1.25 10.62 6.65
N ASN A 85 -1.95 9.49 6.48
CA ASN A 85 -1.46 8.33 5.72
C ASN A 85 -0.08 7.84 6.22
N LEU A 86 0.05 7.62 7.53
CA LEU A 86 1.32 7.26 8.18
C LEU A 86 1.94 6.00 7.56
N ALA A 87 3.09 6.18 6.90
CA ALA A 87 3.80 5.12 6.19
C ALA A 87 4.86 4.43 7.05
N TYR A 88 5.50 5.18 7.95
CA TYR A 88 6.52 4.68 8.87
C TYR A 88 6.58 5.53 10.15
N LEU A 89 7.02 4.92 11.25
CA LEU A 89 7.24 5.60 12.52
C LEU A 89 8.44 4.96 13.23
N ASN A 90 9.33 5.77 13.80
CA ASN A 90 10.41 5.29 14.67
C ASN A 90 9.81 4.71 15.96
N ASP A 91 10.03 3.42 16.21
CA ASP A 91 9.50 2.73 17.40
C ASP A 91 10.49 2.70 18.58
N HIS A 92 11.63 3.39 18.48
CA HIS A 92 12.67 3.40 19.52
C HIS A 92 12.69 4.67 20.37
N TYR A 93 12.17 5.79 19.87
CA TYR A 93 12.22 7.08 20.58
C TYR A 93 10.95 7.34 21.42
N TYR A 94 11.12 7.97 22.59
CA TYR A 94 10.06 8.31 23.58
C TYR A 94 8.95 7.27 23.83
N ARG A 95 9.30 5.98 23.75
CA ARG A 95 8.36 4.84 23.80
C ARG A 95 7.39 4.85 24.97
N ARG A 96 7.86 5.22 26.17
CA ARG A 96 7.05 5.15 27.40
C ARG A 96 5.77 5.97 27.31
N ALA A 97 5.83 7.16 26.71
CA ALA A 97 4.68 8.05 26.60
C ALA A 97 3.70 7.60 25.50
N PHE A 98 4.21 7.00 24.42
CA PHE A 98 3.45 6.67 23.21
C PHE A 98 3.29 5.16 23.03
N HIS A 99 4.30 4.49 22.51
CA HIS A 99 4.29 3.08 22.16
C HIS A 99 3.86 2.15 23.31
N GLU A 100 4.40 2.33 24.51
CA GLU A 100 4.02 1.54 25.69
C GLU A 100 2.59 1.82 26.14
N ARG A 101 2.11 3.06 25.94
CA ARG A 101 0.73 3.43 26.21
C ARG A 101 -0.23 2.80 25.20
N TRP A 102 0.12 2.77 23.92
CA TRP A 102 -0.65 2.06 22.87
C TRP A 102 -0.67 0.55 23.10
N ILE A 103 0.41 -0.03 23.63
CA ILE A 103 0.45 -1.43 24.07
C ILE A 103 -0.51 -1.61 25.25
N ALA A 104 -0.42 -0.77 26.29
CA ALA A 104 -1.26 -0.87 27.47
C ALA A 104 -2.76 -0.68 27.16
N GLN A 105 -3.09 0.12 26.16
CA GLN A 105 -4.46 0.34 25.67
C GLN A 105 -4.89 -0.67 24.60
N GLY A 106 -3.99 -1.53 24.13
CA GLY A 106 -4.30 -2.66 23.24
C GLY A 106 -4.40 -2.35 21.75
N CYS A 107 -4.06 -1.14 21.27
CA CYS A 107 -4.13 -0.80 19.84
C CYS A 107 -2.82 -0.96 19.07
N MET A 108 -1.68 -1.20 19.72
CA MET A 108 -0.37 -1.23 19.05
C MET A 108 -0.31 -2.21 17.87
N ASP A 109 -0.97 -3.37 18.00
CA ASP A 109 -1.06 -4.36 16.94
C ASP A 109 -1.86 -3.86 15.73
N GLU A 110 -2.91 -3.05 15.95
CA GLU A 110 -3.61 -2.38 14.87
C GLU A 110 -2.74 -1.30 14.23
N VAL A 111 -2.11 -0.43 15.02
CA VAL A 111 -1.19 0.60 14.51
C VAL A 111 -0.13 -0.01 13.61
N ARG A 112 0.52 -1.10 14.04
CA ARG A 112 1.52 -1.83 13.23
C ARG A 112 0.96 -2.40 11.93
N ARG A 113 -0.26 -2.92 11.94
CA ARG A 113 -0.90 -3.47 10.73
C ARG A 113 -1.40 -2.39 9.77
N ARG A 114 -1.74 -1.21 10.30
CA ARG A 114 -2.28 -0.10 9.53
C ARG A 114 -1.19 0.79 8.94
N MET A 115 -0.04 0.94 9.58
CA MET A 115 1.06 1.72 8.99
C MET A 115 1.48 1.18 7.62
N GLY A 116 1.68 2.09 6.66
CA GLY A 116 2.03 1.72 5.30
C GLY A 116 0.84 1.16 4.50
N TYR A 117 1.13 0.41 3.45
CA TYR A 117 0.13 -0.30 2.66
C TYR A 117 -0.06 -1.73 3.18
N ARG A 118 -1.28 -2.26 3.05
CA ARG A 118 -1.61 -3.66 3.37
C ARG A 118 -2.72 -4.17 2.46
N PHE A 119 -2.35 -4.65 1.27
CA PHE A 119 -3.31 -5.12 0.28
C PHE A 119 -3.92 -6.47 0.62
N THR A 120 -5.23 -6.59 0.40
CA THR A 120 -5.97 -7.85 0.44
C THR A 120 -6.83 -7.98 -0.81
N LEU A 121 -6.97 -9.21 -1.32
CA LEU A 121 -7.86 -9.49 -2.43
C LEU A 121 -9.27 -9.71 -1.89
N LYS A 122 -10.23 -8.90 -2.32
CA LYS A 122 -11.64 -9.02 -1.95
C LYS A 122 -12.41 -9.91 -2.91
N ALA A 123 -12.17 -9.72 -4.21
CA ALA A 123 -12.78 -10.50 -5.28
C ALA A 123 -11.89 -10.52 -6.52
N ALA A 124 -12.04 -11.57 -7.32
CA ALA A 124 -11.46 -11.67 -8.65
C ALA A 124 -12.50 -12.32 -9.59
N GLU A 125 -12.78 -11.66 -10.71
CA GLU A 125 -13.61 -12.16 -11.79
C GLU A 125 -12.70 -12.50 -12.97
N VAL A 126 -12.54 -13.80 -13.20
CA VAL A 126 -11.60 -14.35 -14.18
C VAL A 126 -12.39 -15.04 -15.28
N PRO A 127 -12.19 -14.67 -16.56
CA PRO A 127 -12.84 -15.38 -17.67
C PRO A 127 -12.44 -16.84 -17.71
N ALA A 128 -13.40 -17.74 -17.94
CA ALA A 128 -13.12 -19.18 -18.00
C ALA A 128 -12.26 -19.59 -19.21
N ARG A 129 -12.19 -18.75 -20.25
CA ARG A 129 -11.49 -19.03 -21.51
C ARG A 129 -10.66 -17.84 -21.96
N ALA A 130 -9.56 -18.12 -22.62
CA ALA A 130 -8.71 -17.15 -23.29
C ALA A 130 -8.31 -17.65 -24.68
N SER A 131 -8.29 -16.76 -25.66
CA SER A 131 -7.83 -17.11 -27.02
C SER A 131 -6.39 -16.64 -27.23
N PRO A 132 -5.49 -17.47 -27.77
CA PRO A 132 -4.15 -17.03 -28.15
C PRO A 132 -4.20 -15.79 -29.07
N GLY A 133 -3.39 -14.79 -28.77
CA GLY A 133 -3.39 -13.51 -29.50
C GLY A 133 -4.60 -12.60 -29.23
N GLY A 134 -5.52 -13.00 -28.36
CA GLY A 134 -6.67 -12.20 -27.91
C GLY A 134 -6.42 -11.48 -26.59
N THR A 135 -7.30 -10.54 -26.25
CA THR A 135 -7.25 -9.84 -24.95
C THR A 135 -7.96 -10.65 -23.87
N LEU A 136 -7.28 -10.84 -22.74
CA LEU A 136 -7.85 -11.37 -21.51
C LEU A 136 -8.11 -10.20 -20.54
N SER A 137 -9.37 -9.99 -20.20
CA SER A 137 -9.81 -8.94 -19.26
C SER A 137 -10.22 -9.55 -17.93
N VAL A 138 -9.53 -9.18 -16.86
CA VAL A 138 -9.78 -9.66 -15.50
C VAL A 138 -10.22 -8.48 -14.64
N ALA A 139 -11.24 -8.63 -13.81
CA ALA A 139 -11.59 -7.62 -12.80
C ALA A 139 -11.17 -8.10 -11.42
N VAL A 140 -10.52 -7.22 -10.65
CA VAL A 140 -10.18 -7.49 -9.24
C VAL A 140 -10.65 -6.35 -8.34
N ALA A 141 -11.07 -6.71 -7.13
CA ALA A 141 -11.34 -5.77 -6.06
C ALA A 141 -10.24 -5.93 -5.00
N ILE A 142 -9.47 -4.86 -4.78
CA ILE A 142 -8.35 -4.83 -3.84
C ILE A 142 -8.74 -3.91 -2.68
N ASP A 143 -8.57 -4.37 -1.45
CA ASP A 143 -8.70 -3.52 -0.26
C ASP A 143 -7.30 -3.24 0.31
N ASN A 144 -6.94 -1.97 0.39
CA ASN A 144 -5.77 -1.55 1.16
C ASN A 144 -6.21 -1.27 2.60
N ALA A 145 -6.00 -2.24 3.48
CA ALA A 145 -6.33 -2.12 4.89
C ALA A 145 -5.36 -1.21 5.67
N GLY A 146 -4.27 -0.78 5.03
CA GLY A 146 -3.29 0.17 5.57
C GLY A 146 -3.68 1.63 5.35
N TRP A 147 -2.92 2.54 5.97
CA TRP A 147 -3.10 3.99 5.92
C TRP A 147 -2.39 4.64 4.74
N ALA A 148 -1.40 4.00 4.13
CA ALA A 148 -0.64 4.58 3.03
C ALA A 148 -0.73 3.77 1.74
N ARG A 149 -0.43 4.44 0.63
CA ARG A 149 -0.16 3.82 -0.67
C ARG A 149 1.27 3.27 -0.71
N PRO A 150 1.62 2.38 -1.65
CA PRO A 150 3.01 2.18 -2.05
C PRO A 150 3.61 3.48 -2.61
N MET A 151 4.86 3.77 -2.28
CA MET A 151 5.54 4.99 -2.75
C MET A 151 6.27 4.78 -4.09
N ASN A 152 6.93 3.63 -4.23
CA ASN A 152 7.65 3.26 -5.44
C ASN A 152 6.72 2.63 -6.46
N ALA A 153 7.00 2.89 -7.75
CA ALA A 153 6.25 2.30 -8.86
C ALA A 153 6.12 0.81 -8.69
N ARG A 154 4.89 0.31 -8.79
CA ARG A 154 4.55 -1.07 -8.50
C ARG A 154 3.72 -1.62 -9.66
N PRO A 155 4.38 -1.97 -10.78
CA PRO A 155 3.70 -2.51 -11.94
C PRO A 155 2.93 -3.78 -11.58
N VAL A 156 1.85 -4.03 -12.31
CA VAL A 156 1.02 -5.21 -12.12
C VAL A 156 1.23 -6.18 -13.27
N GLN A 157 1.36 -7.46 -12.96
CA GLN A 157 1.51 -8.52 -13.94
C GLN A 157 0.50 -9.63 -13.67
N VAL A 158 -0.12 -10.14 -14.73
CA VAL A 158 -0.83 -11.42 -14.70
C VAL A 158 0.17 -12.52 -14.99
N VAL A 159 0.22 -13.55 -14.16
CA VAL A 159 1.10 -14.70 -14.33
C VAL A 159 0.24 -15.93 -14.60
N LEU A 160 0.49 -16.60 -15.73
CA LEU A 160 -0.16 -17.84 -16.10
C LEU A 160 0.80 -19.00 -15.82
N LYS A 161 0.34 -20.02 -15.10
CA LYS A 161 1.10 -21.23 -14.76
C LYS A 161 0.35 -22.48 -15.21
N SER A 162 0.95 -23.26 -16.10
CA SER A 162 0.35 -24.52 -16.54
C SER A 162 0.62 -25.65 -15.54
N ALA A 163 -0.17 -26.73 -15.62
CA ALA A 163 0.08 -27.94 -14.83
C ALA A 163 1.44 -28.60 -15.14
N ALA A 164 1.97 -28.40 -16.35
CA ALA A 164 3.30 -28.87 -16.76
C ALA A 164 4.45 -27.95 -16.28
N GLY A 165 4.14 -26.88 -15.54
CA GLY A 165 5.13 -25.96 -15.00
C GLY A 165 5.58 -24.86 -15.95
N GLN A 166 4.94 -24.70 -17.11
CA GLN A 166 5.21 -23.55 -17.97
C GLN A 166 4.68 -22.28 -17.30
N VAL A 167 5.43 -21.19 -17.42
CA VAL A 167 5.07 -19.89 -16.86
C VAL A 167 5.11 -18.82 -17.95
N ARG A 168 4.11 -17.94 -17.94
CA ARG A 168 4.06 -16.73 -18.77
C ARG A 168 3.69 -15.53 -17.88
N ARG A 169 4.51 -14.48 -17.89
CA ARG A 169 4.24 -13.23 -17.18
C ARG A 169 3.81 -12.18 -18.19
N LEU A 170 2.65 -11.58 -17.97
CA LEU A 170 2.01 -10.63 -18.87
C LEU A 170 1.89 -9.30 -18.13
N ALA A 171 2.55 -8.25 -18.64
CA ALA A 171 2.43 -6.92 -18.09
C ALA A 171 1.00 -6.38 -18.30
N VAL A 172 0.46 -5.70 -17.29
CA VAL A 172 -0.82 -4.99 -17.38
C VAL A 172 -0.53 -3.51 -17.67
N PRO A 173 -0.61 -3.05 -18.92
CA PRO A 173 -0.26 -1.68 -19.27
C PRO A 173 -1.21 -0.67 -18.60
N GLY A 174 -0.67 0.42 -18.10
CA GLY A 174 -1.46 1.51 -17.52
C GLY A 174 -2.00 1.26 -16.10
N VAL A 175 -1.66 0.12 -15.47
CA VAL A 175 -2.03 -0.20 -14.09
C VAL A 175 -0.79 -0.22 -13.20
N ASP A 176 -0.84 0.52 -12.09
CA ASP A 176 0.20 0.58 -11.07
C ASP A 176 -0.44 0.47 -9.67
N ALA A 177 0.03 -0.46 -8.85
CA ALA A 177 -0.53 -0.70 -7.52
C ALA A 177 -0.30 0.47 -6.54
N ARG A 178 0.55 1.44 -6.87
CA ARG A 178 0.61 2.73 -6.14
C ARG A 178 -0.72 3.47 -6.11
N ASP A 179 -1.57 3.23 -7.11
CA ASP A 179 -2.86 3.91 -7.20
C ASP A 179 -3.91 3.32 -6.24
N TRP A 180 -3.62 2.17 -5.61
CA TRP A 180 -4.49 1.50 -4.66
C TRP A 180 -4.33 2.14 -3.26
N GLY A 181 -5.03 3.26 -3.06
CA GLY A 181 -5.06 3.97 -1.78
C GLY A 181 -5.80 3.22 -0.68
N PRO A 182 -5.78 3.73 0.57
CA PRO A 182 -6.55 3.17 1.67
C PRO A 182 -8.00 2.89 1.29
N GLY A 183 -8.49 1.72 1.67
CA GLY A 183 -9.82 1.22 1.31
C GLY A 183 -9.86 0.45 -0.02
N GLU A 184 -11.07 0.29 -0.55
CA GLU A 184 -11.33 -0.56 -1.72
C GLU A 184 -11.07 0.15 -3.05
N THR A 185 -10.40 -0.55 -3.96
CA THR A 185 -10.15 -0.13 -5.34
C THR A 185 -10.58 -1.26 -6.28
N ALA A 186 -11.49 -0.95 -7.21
CA ALA A 186 -11.81 -1.84 -8.33
C ALA A 186 -10.83 -1.60 -9.49
N VAL A 187 -10.25 -2.67 -10.03
CA VAL A 187 -9.19 -2.60 -11.04
C VAL A 187 -9.50 -3.57 -12.17
N GLY A 188 -9.50 -3.07 -13.40
CA GLY A 188 -9.48 -3.89 -14.61
C GLY A 188 -8.04 -4.21 -15.02
N LEU A 189 -7.76 -5.46 -15.32
CA LEU A 189 -6.47 -5.96 -15.76
C LEU A 189 -6.64 -6.54 -17.17
N ASP A 190 -6.33 -5.72 -18.17
CA ASP A 190 -6.34 -6.13 -19.57
C ASP A 190 -4.93 -6.57 -19.98
N VAL A 191 -4.80 -7.83 -20.39
CA VAL A 191 -3.52 -8.39 -20.87
C VAL A 191 -3.66 -9.04 -22.24
N MET A 192 -2.63 -8.88 -23.06
CA MET A 192 -2.53 -9.57 -24.34
C MET A 192 -2.08 -11.02 -24.10
N VAL A 193 -2.90 -11.98 -24.51
CA VAL A 193 -2.55 -13.40 -24.45
C VAL A 193 -1.53 -13.70 -25.56
N PRO A 194 -0.35 -14.29 -25.24
CA PRO A 194 0.62 -14.64 -26.26
C PRO A 194 0.05 -15.60 -27.31
N ALA A 195 0.36 -15.37 -28.59
CA ALA A 195 -0.12 -16.23 -29.67
C ALA A 195 0.48 -17.65 -29.65
N ASP A 196 1.61 -17.83 -28.96
CA ASP A 196 2.28 -19.12 -28.75
C ASP A 196 1.85 -19.83 -27.46
N LEU A 197 0.86 -19.29 -26.73
CA LEU A 197 0.37 -19.92 -25.51
C LEU A 197 -0.31 -21.25 -25.86
N THR A 198 0.21 -22.35 -25.30
CA THR A 198 -0.28 -23.68 -25.64
C THR A 198 -1.69 -23.92 -25.08
N ALA A 199 -2.51 -24.63 -25.85
CA ALA A 199 -3.83 -25.08 -25.41
C ALA A 199 -3.74 -25.88 -24.11
N GLY A 200 -4.75 -25.72 -23.25
CA GLY A 200 -4.84 -26.37 -21.95
C GLY A 200 -5.24 -25.43 -20.82
N THR A 201 -5.16 -25.94 -19.58
CA THR A 201 -5.57 -25.21 -18.37
C THR A 201 -4.37 -24.50 -17.74
N TRP A 202 -4.58 -23.23 -17.38
CA TRP A 202 -3.59 -22.37 -16.77
C TRP A 202 -4.16 -21.75 -15.49
N ARG A 203 -3.44 -21.89 -14.37
CA ARG A 203 -3.71 -21.13 -13.15
C ARG A 203 -3.31 -19.68 -13.36
N MET A 204 -4.11 -18.78 -12.81
CA MET A 204 -3.88 -17.34 -12.89
C MET A 204 -3.45 -16.76 -11.55
N LEU A 205 -2.30 -16.10 -11.55
CA LEU A 205 -1.73 -15.41 -10.42
C LEU A 205 -1.57 -13.92 -10.72
N LEU A 206 -1.50 -13.12 -9.68
CA LEU A 206 -1.25 -11.68 -9.75
C LEU A 206 0.09 -11.36 -9.09
N ALA A 207 0.99 -10.69 -9.80
CA ALA A 207 2.27 -10.29 -9.28
C ALA A 207 2.43 -8.76 -9.26
N LEU A 208 3.02 -8.27 -8.17
CA LEU A 208 3.33 -6.86 -7.94
C LEU A 208 4.85 -6.74 -7.71
N PRO A 209 5.69 -6.92 -8.74
CA PRO A 209 7.15 -6.93 -8.60
C PRO A 209 7.73 -5.52 -8.43
N ASP A 210 9.03 -5.45 -8.12
CA ASP A 210 9.73 -4.18 -8.21
C ASP A 210 9.71 -3.60 -9.65
N ALA A 211 9.68 -2.27 -9.80
CA ALA A 211 9.73 -1.65 -11.12
C ALA A 211 11.16 -1.60 -11.69
N ASP A 212 12.18 -1.70 -10.83
CA ASP A 212 13.57 -1.81 -11.26
C ASP A 212 13.82 -3.22 -11.81
N PRO A 213 14.26 -3.37 -13.08
CA PRO A 213 14.55 -4.68 -13.67
C PRO A 213 15.57 -5.53 -12.90
N ARG A 214 16.41 -4.89 -12.07
CA ARG A 214 17.38 -5.61 -11.21
C ARG A 214 16.73 -6.28 -10.00
N LEU A 215 15.53 -5.84 -9.63
CA LEU A 215 14.79 -6.29 -8.45
C LEU A 215 13.46 -6.98 -8.83
N GLU A 216 12.99 -6.83 -10.07
CA GLU A 216 11.72 -7.39 -10.56
C GLU A 216 11.57 -8.89 -10.27
N GLY A 217 12.64 -9.66 -10.45
CA GLY A 217 12.66 -11.12 -10.23
C GLY A 217 12.92 -11.54 -8.78
N ASP A 218 13.09 -10.61 -7.84
CA ASP A 218 13.40 -10.92 -6.45
C ASP A 218 12.14 -10.80 -5.57
N ALA A 219 11.65 -11.95 -5.09
CA ALA A 219 10.44 -12.03 -4.29
C ALA A 219 10.45 -11.17 -3.02
N ARG A 220 11.63 -10.78 -2.50
CA ARG A 220 11.76 -9.89 -1.33
C ARG A 220 11.29 -8.46 -1.63
N TYR A 221 11.26 -8.07 -2.90
CA TYR A 221 10.85 -6.74 -3.35
C TYR A 221 9.46 -6.72 -4.01
N ALA A 222 8.80 -7.88 -4.11
CA ALA A 222 7.42 -7.98 -4.53
C ALA A 222 6.46 -7.72 -3.36
N ILE A 223 5.27 -7.18 -3.66
CA ILE A 223 4.23 -7.01 -2.64
C ILE A 223 3.42 -8.30 -2.53
N ARG A 224 3.50 -8.94 -1.35
CA ARG A 224 2.64 -10.06 -0.96
C ARG A 224 1.31 -9.55 -0.40
N PHE A 225 0.22 -10.16 -0.83
CA PHE A 225 -1.12 -9.90 -0.31
C PHE A 225 -1.27 -10.41 1.12
N ALA A 226 -1.94 -9.64 1.97
CA ALA A 226 -1.97 -9.84 3.41
C ALA A 226 -3.00 -10.89 3.86
N ASN A 227 -3.98 -11.20 3.02
CA ASN A 227 -4.97 -12.26 3.27
C ASN A 227 -4.58 -13.59 2.60
N ALA A 228 -3.33 -13.73 2.18
CA ALA A 228 -2.86 -14.84 1.35
C ALA A 228 -2.38 -16.03 2.17
N ASP A 229 -3.31 -16.95 2.43
CA ASP A 229 -3.21 -18.41 2.23
C ASP A 229 -4.60 -19.02 2.58
N ASP A 230 -5.47 -19.21 1.58
CA ASP A 230 -6.83 -19.78 1.75
C ASP A 230 -6.99 -21.01 0.85
N ALA A 231 -6.70 -22.18 1.43
CA ALA A 231 -6.76 -23.46 0.73
C ALA A 231 -8.17 -23.78 0.20
N ALA A 232 -9.23 -23.30 0.84
CA ALA A 232 -10.60 -23.55 0.38
C ALA A 232 -10.92 -22.79 -0.91
N LYS A 233 -10.22 -21.68 -1.15
CA LYS A 233 -10.32 -20.90 -2.39
C LYS A 233 -9.20 -21.20 -3.39
N GLY A 234 -8.27 -22.10 -3.06
CA GLY A 234 -7.08 -22.34 -3.89
C GLY A 234 -6.13 -21.14 -3.95
N GLN A 235 -6.23 -20.20 -3.00
CA GLN A 235 -5.43 -18.98 -2.97
C GLN A 235 -4.19 -19.19 -2.12
N GLY A 236 -3.05 -18.67 -2.58
CA GLY A 236 -1.80 -18.79 -1.85
C GLY A 236 -0.66 -18.00 -2.48
N TRP A 237 0.40 -17.79 -1.69
CA TRP A 237 1.61 -17.16 -2.19
C TRP A 237 2.54 -18.16 -2.87
N ASP A 238 2.86 -17.95 -4.14
CA ASP A 238 3.92 -18.66 -4.86
C ASP A 238 5.23 -17.87 -4.72
N ALA A 239 6.13 -18.34 -3.85
CA ALA A 239 7.36 -17.64 -3.52
C ALA A 239 8.39 -17.62 -4.66
N ASP A 240 8.40 -18.65 -5.52
CA ASP A 240 9.32 -18.73 -6.66
C ASP A 240 8.89 -17.76 -7.76
N LEU A 241 7.58 -17.55 -7.91
CA LEU A 241 7.02 -16.62 -8.89
C LEU A 241 6.79 -15.21 -8.34
N ALA A 242 6.98 -15.01 -7.04
CA ALA A 242 6.65 -13.76 -6.36
C ALA A 242 5.22 -13.28 -6.72
N ALA A 243 4.27 -14.21 -6.72
CA ALA A 243 2.93 -14.00 -7.24
C ALA A 243 1.86 -14.62 -6.34
N PHE A 244 0.70 -13.98 -6.28
CA PHE A 244 -0.44 -14.44 -5.51
C PHE A 244 -1.42 -15.22 -6.40
N ASP A 245 -1.64 -16.51 -6.11
CA ASP A 245 -2.61 -17.36 -6.80
C ASP A 245 -4.03 -16.87 -6.48
N LEU A 246 -4.79 -16.55 -7.53
CA LEU A 246 -6.15 -16.04 -7.40
C LEU A 246 -7.15 -17.15 -7.07
N GLY A 247 -6.75 -18.42 -7.15
CA GLY A 247 -7.65 -19.55 -6.99
C GLY A 247 -8.52 -19.80 -8.24
N ALA A 248 -8.07 -19.31 -9.39
CA ALA A 248 -8.81 -19.32 -10.64
C ALA A 248 -7.97 -19.89 -11.78
N GLU A 249 -8.65 -20.51 -12.73
CA GLU A 249 -8.05 -21.12 -13.91
C GLU A 249 -8.73 -20.61 -15.18
N ILE A 250 -7.94 -20.52 -16.25
CA ILE A 250 -8.41 -20.24 -17.60
C ILE A 250 -8.11 -21.44 -18.50
N THR A 251 -8.99 -21.70 -19.45
CA THR A 251 -8.75 -22.65 -20.54
C THR A 251 -8.33 -21.90 -21.80
N VAL A 252 -7.20 -22.31 -22.37
CA VAL A 252 -6.73 -21.84 -23.67
C VAL A 252 -7.12 -22.89 -24.70
N ASP A 253 -7.91 -22.50 -25.70
CA ASP A 253 -8.32 -23.36 -26.82
C ASP A 253 -7.35 -23.28 -28.00
#